data_AF-A0A8X6YAA0-F1
#
_entry.id   AF-A0A8X6YAA0-F1
#
_cell.length_a   1.000
_cell.length_b   1.000
_cell.length_c   1.000
_cell.angle_alpha   90.00
_cell.angle_beta   90.00
_cell.angle_gamma   90.00
#
_symmetry.space_group_name_H-M   'P 1'
#
loop_
_entity.id
_entity.type
_entity.pdbx_description
1 polymer ?
#
loop_
_entity_poly.entity_id
_entity_poly.type
_entity_poly.pdbx_seq_one_letter_code
_entity_poly.pdbx_strand_id
1 'polypeptide(L)'
;MFQFYDTLRKSNVGHTSANLYLQLKWDLIGYENHRYNVKTAKPTIDNGAPLTYTHLYYRPKKLQLELERFCNIHRCNKYLMERISKIQREGAWIDNKNNLECKSLNTWKRQQEMIDLAYNNQAVLNRLLDCTSYYNRSKLEDEHLNHPNVKRVRNKWSLEKQAYELEKAQKIAKEAAEAEEKKRQEEEKKMDAVKARKQLRKDYQDASKKWREEREQRLRLAKEQEEEKRKREAEAKSRISEKQRQQREQAKQELEEWRHQRRAKERVDKEGKEKSEKARSKLSRPLPKEKEKEPEGSKESKERDTEPKNIKGGFKEKKVRPTCETSRKQRQASKISKIPQVGTESQLDKSLDLEKTALDRESKRMIEQDGEKILRSQEYVEEANRKIIADEEGEEDKRKKSEEEIEGEERLEESVKGSEREKAREGDEEKVKREKAYQKEDEDIQGKEFIAKDSGLTVKKDDKELEKKKSLEGEEDIKGKKVIEKDVEKDKTKKSGEKDDEELEKKKAGEKDNEQDKTKKRGEKDAKRKEADEDDSEDIKRKERSMSIAEEFGKREST
;
A
#
# COMPACT_ATOMS: atom_id res chain seq x y z
N MET A 1 55.28 16.35 12.88
CA MET A 1 54.63 16.41 14.21
C MET A 1 55.42 17.20 15.26
N PHE A 2 56.76 17.33 15.17
CA PHE A 2 57.55 18.09 16.17
C PHE A 2 57.51 19.63 16.02
N GLN A 3 57.15 20.17 14.85
CA GLN A 3 57.20 21.62 14.59
C GLN A 3 55.97 22.40 15.11
N PHE A 4 54.91 21.74 15.58
CA PHE A 4 53.70 22.40 16.10
C PHE A 4 53.76 22.71 17.62
N TYR A 5 54.75 22.16 18.33
CA TYR A 5 54.85 22.33 19.78
C TYR A 5 55.62 23.60 20.21
N ASP A 6 56.38 24.22 19.32
CA ASP A 6 57.17 25.42 19.66
C ASP A 6 56.34 26.71 19.67
N THR A 7 55.20 26.76 18.97
CA THR A 7 54.38 27.97 18.89
C THR A 7 53.49 28.20 20.11
N LEU A 8 53.20 27.16 20.90
CA LEU A 8 52.40 27.24 22.14
C LEU A 8 53.23 27.67 23.37
N ARG A 9 54.55 27.79 23.23
CA ARG A 9 55.48 28.06 24.35
C ARG A 9 55.61 29.54 24.76
N LYS A 10 54.90 30.45 24.08
CA LYS A 10 55.00 31.91 24.30
C LYS A 10 53.98 32.50 25.28
N SER A 11 53.06 31.71 25.86
CA SER A 11 52.17 32.22 26.91
C SER A 11 52.79 32.05 28.30
N ASN A 12 52.92 33.19 28.96
CA ASN A 12 53.78 33.47 30.11
C ASN A 12 53.20 32.96 31.44
N VAL A 13 52.84 31.68 31.52
CA VAL A 13 52.39 31.07 32.79
C VAL A 13 53.61 30.38 33.41
N GLY A 14 54.02 30.82 34.60
CA GLY A 14 55.24 30.33 35.25
C GLY A 14 55.21 28.83 35.50
N HIS A 15 56.08 28.08 34.83
CA HIS A 15 56.34 26.66 35.10
C HIS A 15 57.74 26.52 35.70
N THR A 16 57.83 25.95 36.90
CA THR A 16 59.03 25.95 37.75
C THR A 16 59.93 24.72 37.58
N SER A 17 59.69 23.85 36.59
CA SER A 17 60.52 22.65 36.39
C SER A 17 61.62 22.88 35.36
N ALA A 18 62.87 22.89 35.80
CA ALA A 18 64.06 22.98 34.92
C ALA A 18 64.23 21.79 33.94
N ASN A 19 63.41 20.74 34.05
CA ASN A 19 63.49 19.53 33.24
C ASN A 19 62.33 19.46 32.23
N LEU A 20 62.68 19.59 30.95
CA LEU A 20 61.74 19.61 29.82
C LEU A 20 60.91 18.33 29.67
N TYR A 21 61.48 17.17 30.01
CA TYR A 21 60.79 15.90 29.90
C TYR A 21 59.64 15.79 30.90
N LEU A 22 59.86 16.24 32.13
CA LEU A 22 58.83 16.25 33.16
C LEU A 22 57.70 17.21 32.78
N GLN A 23 58.02 18.39 32.25
CA GLN A 23 57.03 19.33 31.76
C GLN A 23 56.14 18.70 30.68
N LEU A 24 56.74 18.09 29.65
CA LEU A 24 55.99 17.42 28.58
C LEU A 24 55.07 16.32 29.13
N LYS A 25 55.53 15.55 30.12
CA LYS A 25 54.73 14.50 30.76
C LYS A 25 53.53 15.09 31.52
N TRP A 26 53.72 16.18 32.25
CA TRP A 26 52.65 16.86 32.98
C TRP A 26 51.64 17.52 32.04
N ASP A 27 52.12 18.16 30.98
CA ASP A 27 51.27 18.76 29.94
C ASP A 27 50.41 17.70 29.25
N LEU A 28 50.99 16.53 28.97
CA LEU A 28 50.27 15.41 28.37
C LEU A 28 49.18 14.88 29.32
N ILE A 29 49.50 14.67 30.60
CA ILE A 29 48.53 14.23 31.61
C ILE A 29 47.43 15.28 31.81
N GLY A 30 47.79 16.56 31.83
CA GLY A 30 46.84 17.67 31.93
C GLY A 30 45.89 17.72 30.74
N TYR A 31 46.42 17.53 29.53
CA TYR A 31 45.64 17.45 28.31
C TYR A 31 44.70 16.23 28.29
N GLU A 32 45.20 15.05 28.69
CA GLU A 32 44.39 13.84 28.79
C GLU A 32 43.26 13.98 29.82
N ASN A 33 43.55 14.56 30.99
CA ASN A 33 42.56 14.85 32.02
C ASN A 33 41.52 15.87 31.53
N HIS A 34 41.94 16.94 30.86
CA HIS A 34 41.01 17.90 30.28
C HIS A 34 40.09 17.23 29.27
N ARG A 35 40.65 16.42 28.37
CA ARG A 35 39.88 15.70 27.35
C ARG A 35 38.93 14.67 27.99
N TYR A 36 39.34 14.02 29.06
CA TYR A 36 38.47 13.13 29.84
C TYR A 36 37.32 13.90 30.50
N ASN A 37 37.60 15.04 31.12
CA ASN A 37 36.59 15.89 31.75
C ASN A 37 35.61 16.45 30.72
N VAL A 38 36.07 16.86 29.54
CA VAL A 38 35.19 17.32 28.44
C VAL A 38 34.31 16.19 27.93
N LYS A 39 34.85 14.96 27.82
CA LYS A 39 34.07 13.78 27.38
C LYS A 39 33.05 13.30 28.41
N THR A 40 33.38 13.42 29.69
CA THR A 40 32.53 12.95 30.80
C THR A 40 31.63 14.03 31.37
N ALA A 41 31.82 15.29 30.97
CA ALA A 41 30.93 16.39 31.29
C ALA A 41 29.53 16.07 30.78
N LYS A 42 28.57 15.98 31.70
CA LYS A 42 27.16 15.88 31.36
C LYS A 42 26.71 17.22 30.79
N PRO A 43 26.01 17.24 29.64
CA PRO A 43 25.42 18.49 29.14
C PRO A 43 24.47 19.04 30.21
N THR A 44 24.71 20.28 30.64
CA THR A 44 23.88 20.95 31.66
C THR A 44 22.49 21.30 31.13
N ILE A 45 22.36 21.39 29.81
CA ILE A 45 21.12 21.70 29.11
C ILE A 45 20.54 20.38 28.61
N ASP A 46 19.33 20.06 29.04
CA ASP A 46 18.56 18.96 28.47
C ASP A 46 18.15 19.36 27.05
N ASN A 47 18.72 18.66 26.07
CA ASN A 47 18.40 18.83 24.65
C ASN A 47 17.28 17.87 24.19
N GLY A 48 16.62 17.18 25.14
CA GLY A 48 15.44 16.37 24.84
C GLY A 48 14.31 17.22 24.28
N ALA A 49 13.52 16.64 23.38
CA ALA A 49 12.28 17.27 22.96
C ALA A 49 11.37 17.46 24.18
N PRO A 50 10.71 18.63 24.34
CA PRO A 50 9.81 18.86 25.46
C PRO A 50 8.69 17.82 25.47
N LEU A 51 8.21 17.45 26.66
CA LEU A 51 7.11 16.49 26.80
C LEU A 51 5.89 17.00 26.03
N THR A 52 5.56 16.33 24.93
CA THR A 52 4.40 16.70 24.12
C THR A 52 3.15 16.21 24.83
N TYR A 53 2.36 17.12 25.39
CA TYR A 53 1.12 16.74 26.03
C TYR A 53 0.06 16.31 25.01
N THR A 54 -0.68 15.25 25.32
CA THR A 54 -1.73 14.69 24.44
C THR A 54 -2.80 15.72 24.07
N HIS A 55 -3.12 16.66 24.95
CA HIS A 55 -4.13 17.70 24.71
C HIS A 55 -3.74 18.75 23.65
N LEU A 56 -2.46 18.80 23.22
CA LEU A 56 -2.03 19.63 22.09
C LEU A 56 -2.46 19.00 20.76
N TYR A 57 -2.46 17.67 20.68
CA TYR A 57 -2.86 16.92 19.49
C TYR A 57 -4.36 16.62 19.46
N TYR A 58 -4.94 16.33 20.62
CA TYR A 58 -6.36 16.06 20.77
C TYR A 58 -7.03 17.26 21.41
N ARG A 59 -8.04 17.84 20.75
CA ARG A 59 -8.91 18.86 21.35
C ARG A 59 -10.10 18.14 22.00
N PRO A 60 -10.03 17.70 23.28
CA PRO A 60 -11.04 16.83 23.88
C PRO A 60 -12.44 17.46 23.84
N LYS A 61 -12.53 18.77 24.03
CA LYS A 61 -13.79 19.53 23.93
C LYS A 61 -14.42 19.48 22.53
N LYS A 62 -13.59 19.56 21.49
CA LYS A 62 -14.08 19.46 20.10
C LYS A 62 -14.61 18.05 19.82
N LEU A 63 -13.86 17.03 20.24
CA LEU A 63 -14.27 15.63 20.09
C LEU A 63 -15.57 15.33 20.85
N GLN A 64 -15.72 15.86 22.07
CA GLN A 64 -16.94 15.74 22.85
C GLN A 64 -18.15 16.37 22.13
N LEU A 65 -18.02 17.59 21.61
CA LEU A 65 -19.09 18.27 20.88
C LEU A 65 -19.48 17.51 19.60
N GLU A 66 -18.50 16.94 18.90
CA GLU A 66 -18.76 16.10 17.72
C GLU A 66 -19.54 14.84 18.11
N LEU A 67 -19.15 14.16 19.19
CA LEU A 67 -19.89 12.99 19.72
C LEU A 67 -21.32 13.35 20.13
N GLU A 68 -21.52 14.45 20.85
CA GLU A 68 -22.85 14.93 21.23
C GLU A 68 -23.72 15.23 20.00
N ARG A 69 -23.16 15.88 18.98
CA ARG A 69 -23.84 16.14 17.71
C ARG A 69 -24.21 14.84 17.01
N PHE A 70 -23.29 13.87 16.93
CA PHE A 70 -23.56 12.55 16.34
C PHE A 70 -24.67 11.81 17.09
N CYS A 71 -24.64 11.81 18.43
CA CYS A 71 -25.71 11.21 19.23
C CYS A 71 -27.07 11.88 18.98
N ASN A 72 -27.12 13.20 18.82
CA ASN A 72 -28.35 13.91 18.51
C ASN A 72 -28.91 13.52 17.14
N ILE A 73 -28.06 13.51 16.11
CA ILE A 73 -28.42 13.07 14.75
C ILE A 73 -28.96 11.63 14.79
N HIS A 74 -28.28 10.72 15.51
CA HIS A 74 -28.70 9.33 15.61
C HIS A 74 -30.06 9.17 16.28
N ARG A 75 -30.35 9.95 17.34
CA ARG A 75 -31.66 9.98 18.00
C ARG A 75 -32.75 10.52 17.07
N CYS A 76 -32.49 11.62 16.38
CA CYS A 76 -33.43 12.20 15.41
C CYS A 76 -33.74 11.23 14.27
N ASN A 77 -32.72 10.59 13.70
CA ASN A 77 -32.90 9.61 12.63
C ASN A 77 -33.71 8.40 13.12
N LYS A 78 -33.43 7.89 14.32
CA LYS A 78 -34.21 6.81 14.91
C LYS A 78 -35.69 7.21 15.09
N TYR A 79 -35.94 8.40 15.64
CA TYR A 79 -37.30 8.92 15.83
C TYR A 79 -38.05 9.09 14.50
N LEU A 80 -37.37 9.60 13.46
CA LEU A 80 -37.93 9.74 12.12
C LEU A 80 -38.31 8.39 11.53
N MET A 81 -37.40 7.41 11.61
CA MET A 81 -37.65 6.05 11.11
C MET A 81 -38.81 5.38 11.87
N GLU A 82 -38.88 5.53 13.19
CA GLU A 82 -40.02 5.06 13.98
C GLU A 82 -41.34 5.70 13.53
N ARG A 83 -41.35 7.00 13.23
CA ARG A 83 -42.53 7.72 12.71
C ARG A 83 -42.93 7.25 11.33
N ILE A 84 -41.99 7.10 10.40
CA ILE A 84 -42.24 6.57 9.05
C ILE A 84 -42.77 5.14 9.14
N SER A 85 -42.11 4.27 9.90
CA SER A 85 -42.55 2.89 10.09
C SER A 85 -43.91 2.80 10.80
N LYS A 86 -44.26 3.76 11.66
CA LYS A 86 -45.60 3.86 12.25
C LYS A 86 -46.64 4.20 11.19
N ILE A 87 -46.39 5.24 10.39
CA ILE A 87 -47.28 5.65 9.28
C ILE A 87 -47.47 4.52 8.25
N GLN A 88 -46.39 3.81 7.92
CA GLN A 88 -46.42 2.68 7.00
C GLN A 88 -47.21 1.49 7.55
N ARG A 89 -47.02 1.14 8.83
CA ARG A 89 -47.71 0.00 9.47
C ARG A 89 -49.18 0.30 9.73
N GLU A 90 -49.49 1.49 10.23
CA GLU A 90 -50.86 1.91 10.54
C GLU A 90 -51.62 2.37 9.29
N GLY A 91 -50.93 2.44 8.14
CA GLY A 91 -51.49 2.79 6.85
C GLY A 91 -52.29 4.07 6.93
N ALA A 92 -51.60 5.21 7.11
CA ALA A 92 -52.17 6.57 7.22
C ALA A 92 -53.71 6.60 7.18
N TRP A 93 -54.36 6.38 8.33
CA TRP A 93 -55.78 6.69 8.50
C TRP A 93 -55.93 8.20 8.40
N ILE A 94 -55.86 8.70 7.18
CA ILE A 94 -56.37 10.00 6.81
C ILE A 94 -57.88 9.85 6.94
N ASP A 95 -58.41 10.22 8.10
CA ASP A 95 -59.86 10.34 8.36
C ASP A 95 -60.54 11.41 7.47
N ASN A 96 -59.83 11.94 6.45
CA ASN A 96 -60.39 12.81 5.41
C ASN A 96 -61.10 12.04 4.28
N LYS A 97 -61.60 10.84 4.54
CA LYS A 97 -62.82 10.38 3.84
C LYS A 97 -64.04 10.79 4.66
N ASN A 98 -64.13 12.09 4.94
CA ASN A 98 -65.37 12.68 5.37
C ASN A 98 -66.30 12.74 4.16
N ASN A 99 -66.93 11.61 3.80
CA ASN A 99 -68.04 11.54 2.84
C ASN A 99 -69.30 12.22 3.41
N LEU A 100 -69.15 13.20 4.30
CA LEU A 100 -70.20 14.18 4.49
C LEU A 100 -70.19 15.03 3.22
N GLU A 101 -71.15 14.77 2.33
CA GLU A 101 -71.62 15.80 1.42
C GLU A 101 -71.77 17.06 2.27
N CYS A 102 -70.90 18.05 2.06
CA CYS A 102 -70.99 19.34 2.74
C CYS A 102 -72.25 20.05 2.23
N LYS A 103 -73.42 19.60 2.68
CA LYS A 103 -74.72 20.24 2.57
C LYS A 103 -74.74 21.42 3.54
N SER A 104 -73.79 22.35 3.38
CA SER A 104 -73.92 23.63 4.04
C SER A 104 -75.19 24.26 3.48
N LEU A 105 -76.12 24.68 4.31
CA LEU A 105 -77.40 25.28 3.91
C LEU A 105 -77.25 26.59 3.08
N ASN A 106 -76.00 26.99 2.77
CA ASN A 106 -75.62 28.18 2.01
C ASN A 106 -74.63 27.85 0.87
N THR A 107 -74.69 26.65 0.28
CA THR A 107 -73.86 26.33 -0.91
C THR A 107 -74.06 27.36 -2.02
N TRP A 108 -75.31 27.78 -2.25
CA TRP A 108 -75.61 28.79 -3.24
C TRP A 108 -74.98 30.15 -2.87
N LYS A 109 -75.21 30.66 -1.65
CA LYS A 109 -74.61 31.94 -1.22
C LYS A 109 -73.09 31.91 -1.32
N ARG A 110 -72.45 30.80 -0.95
CA ARG A 110 -70.99 30.61 -1.06
C ARG A 110 -70.53 30.56 -2.52
N GLN A 111 -71.26 29.89 -3.41
CA GLN A 111 -70.97 29.88 -4.84
C GLN A 111 -71.11 31.27 -5.44
N GLN A 112 -72.15 32.03 -5.05
CA GLN A 112 -72.35 33.41 -5.47
C GLN A 112 -71.23 34.32 -4.98
N GLU A 113 -70.86 34.24 -3.70
CA GLU A 113 -69.69 34.97 -3.15
C GLU A 113 -68.39 34.57 -3.87
N MET A 114 -68.24 33.31 -4.26
CA MET A 114 -67.07 32.86 -5.01
C MET A 114 -67.03 33.43 -6.44
N ILE A 115 -68.20 33.53 -7.10
CA ILE A 115 -68.35 34.17 -8.41
C ILE A 115 -68.07 35.67 -8.30
N ASP A 116 -68.61 36.34 -7.29
CA ASP A 116 -68.38 37.77 -7.04
C ASP A 116 -66.91 38.06 -6.73
N LEU A 117 -66.26 37.22 -5.93
CA LEU A 117 -64.82 37.30 -5.66
C LEU A 117 -64.00 37.08 -6.94
N ALA A 118 -64.37 36.10 -7.77
CA ALA A 118 -63.69 35.84 -9.04
C ALA A 118 -63.82 37.05 -9.98
N TYR A 119 -65.02 37.61 -10.09
CA TYR A 119 -65.29 38.81 -10.89
C TYR A 119 -64.49 40.03 -10.37
N ASN A 120 -64.51 40.27 -9.07
CA ASN A 120 -63.76 41.36 -8.45
C ASN A 120 -62.24 41.19 -8.64
N ASN A 121 -61.72 39.98 -8.48
CA ASN A 121 -60.31 39.69 -8.72
C ASN A 121 -59.93 39.91 -10.19
N GLN A 122 -60.80 39.51 -11.12
CA GLN A 122 -60.59 39.74 -12.54
C GLN A 122 -60.64 41.24 -12.88
N ALA A 123 -61.56 42.00 -12.28
CA ALA A 123 -61.62 43.45 -12.44
C ALA A 123 -60.38 44.16 -11.88
N VAL A 124 -59.87 43.72 -10.72
CA VAL A 124 -58.61 44.23 -10.14
C VAL A 124 -57.42 43.87 -11.02
N LEU A 125 -57.36 42.64 -11.52
CA LEU A 125 -56.31 42.21 -12.44
C LEU A 125 -56.31 43.05 -13.72
N ASN A 126 -57.49 43.26 -14.33
CA ASN A 126 -57.62 44.09 -15.51
C ASN A 126 -57.18 45.54 -15.22
N ARG A 127 -57.56 46.11 -14.07
CA ARG A 127 -57.05 47.42 -13.66
C ARG A 127 -55.54 47.44 -13.51
N LEU A 128 -54.92 46.42 -12.92
CA LEU A 128 -53.47 46.34 -12.78
C LEU A 128 -52.75 46.18 -14.13
N LEU A 129 -53.37 45.47 -15.08
CA LEU A 129 -52.85 45.31 -16.44
C LEU A 129 -52.99 46.60 -17.27
N ASP A 130 -54.12 47.28 -17.14
CA ASP A 130 -54.40 48.56 -17.82
C ASP A 130 -53.68 49.74 -17.17
N CYS A 131 -53.31 49.61 -15.90
CA CYS A 131 -52.40 50.53 -15.22
C CYS A 131 -51.02 50.46 -15.88
N THR A 132 -50.83 51.28 -16.90
CA THR A 132 -49.51 51.59 -17.41
C THR A 132 -48.70 52.24 -16.29
N SER A 133 -47.49 51.75 -16.02
CA SER A 133 -46.62 52.35 -15.02
C SER A 133 -46.28 53.76 -15.48
N TYR A 134 -46.50 54.76 -14.62
CA TYR A 134 -46.16 56.15 -14.91
C TYR A 134 -44.67 56.31 -15.26
N TYR A 135 -43.83 55.44 -14.70
CA TYR A 135 -42.42 55.34 -15.03
C TYR A 135 -42.20 54.42 -16.23
N ASN A 136 -41.44 54.92 -17.21
CA ASN A 136 -40.98 54.10 -18.33
C ASN A 136 -39.87 53.16 -17.82
N ARG A 137 -40.21 51.88 -17.65
CA ARG A 137 -39.31 50.85 -17.14
C ARG A 137 -38.02 50.74 -17.97
N SER A 138 -38.12 50.83 -19.29
CA SER A 138 -36.96 50.78 -20.18
C SER A 138 -35.99 51.92 -19.91
N LYS A 139 -36.50 53.15 -19.70
CA LYS A 139 -35.66 54.30 -19.37
C LYS A 139 -34.97 54.14 -18.01
N LEU A 140 -35.66 53.63 -17.00
CA LEU A 140 -35.07 53.38 -15.68
C LEU A 140 -33.99 52.29 -15.72
N GLU A 141 -34.21 51.22 -16.51
CA GLU A 141 -33.22 50.16 -16.71
C GLU A 141 -31.99 50.70 -17.45
N ASP A 142 -32.19 51.51 -18.49
CA ASP A 142 -31.12 52.18 -19.20
C ASP A 142 -30.36 53.16 -18.31
N GLU A 143 -31.04 53.98 -17.52
CA GLU A 143 -30.43 54.90 -16.55
C GLU A 143 -29.63 54.14 -15.48
N HIS A 144 -30.16 53.04 -14.97
CA HIS A 144 -29.49 52.19 -13.99
C HIS A 144 -28.24 51.51 -14.58
N LEU A 145 -28.34 50.95 -15.79
CA LEU A 145 -27.18 50.36 -16.48
C LEU A 145 -26.16 51.41 -16.91
N ASN A 146 -26.61 52.63 -17.25
CA ASN A 146 -25.75 53.74 -17.62
C ASN A 146 -25.18 54.50 -16.43
N HIS A 147 -25.67 54.23 -15.22
CA HIS A 147 -25.18 54.84 -14.01
C HIS A 147 -23.67 54.53 -13.85
N PRO A 148 -22.81 55.55 -13.65
CA PRO A 148 -21.37 55.40 -13.69
C PRO A 148 -20.83 54.38 -12.68
N ASN A 149 -21.51 54.22 -11.54
CA ASN A 149 -21.14 53.21 -10.53
C ASN A 149 -21.38 51.78 -11.02
N VAL A 150 -22.49 51.53 -11.73
CA VAL A 150 -22.83 50.19 -12.26
C VAL A 150 -21.88 49.82 -13.41
N LYS A 151 -21.58 50.77 -14.30
CA LYS A 151 -20.56 50.58 -15.35
C LYS A 151 -19.17 50.29 -14.78
N ARG A 152 -18.74 51.02 -13.73
CA ARG A 152 -17.44 50.78 -13.07
C ARG A 152 -17.37 49.39 -12.44
N VAL A 153 -18.41 48.96 -11.72
CA VAL A 153 -18.45 47.64 -11.08
C VAL A 153 -18.46 46.53 -12.14
N ARG A 154 -19.24 46.67 -13.21
CA ARG A 154 -19.29 45.71 -14.32
C ARG A 154 -17.94 45.57 -15.03
N ASN A 155 -17.30 46.69 -15.34
CA ASN A 155 -15.98 46.69 -15.99
C ASN A 155 -14.90 46.14 -15.06
N LYS A 156 -14.94 46.48 -13.77
CA LYS A 156 -14.03 45.93 -12.76
C LYS A 156 -14.14 44.41 -12.68
N TRP A 157 -15.36 43.88 -12.58
CA TRP A 157 -15.59 42.44 -12.48
C TRP A 157 -15.19 41.70 -13.76
N SER A 158 -15.40 42.30 -14.93
CA SER A 158 -14.94 41.73 -16.21
C SER A 158 -13.41 41.65 -16.29
N LEU A 159 -12.70 42.70 -15.86
CA LEU A 159 -11.24 42.73 -15.84
C LEU A 159 -10.67 41.76 -14.81
N GLU A 160 -11.30 41.67 -13.63
CA GLU A 160 -10.90 40.74 -12.57
C GLU A 160 -11.11 39.27 -12.99
N LYS A 161 -12.22 38.98 -13.68
CA LYS A 161 -12.46 37.66 -14.27
C LYS A 161 -11.40 37.30 -15.33
N GLN A 162 -11.07 38.22 -16.22
CA GLN A 162 -10.01 38.01 -17.22
C GLN A 162 -8.63 37.81 -16.58
N ALA A 163 -8.31 38.58 -15.54
CA ALA A 163 -7.05 38.43 -14.80
C ALA A 163 -6.96 37.06 -14.12
N TYR A 164 -8.05 36.61 -13.49
CA TYR A 164 -8.14 35.28 -12.89
C TYR A 164 -7.97 34.16 -13.91
N GLU A 165 -8.60 34.28 -15.09
CA GLU A 165 -8.46 33.30 -16.17
C GLU A 165 -7.02 33.24 -16.72
N LEU A 166 -6.35 34.40 -16.85
CA LEU A 166 -4.94 34.47 -17.24
C LEU A 166 -4.02 33.86 -16.18
N GLU A 167 -4.24 34.14 -14.89
CA GLU A 167 -3.46 33.56 -13.80
C GLU A 167 -3.62 32.02 -13.76
N LYS A 168 -4.87 31.55 -13.94
CA LYS A 168 -5.16 30.11 -14.02
C LYS A 168 -4.46 29.47 -15.21
N ALA A 169 -4.49 30.10 -16.39
CA ALA A 169 -3.79 29.62 -17.57
C ALA A 169 -2.26 29.59 -17.37
N GLN A 170 -1.69 30.59 -16.70
CA GLN A 170 -0.27 30.62 -16.35
C GLN A 170 0.13 29.50 -15.38
N LYS A 171 -0.71 29.20 -14.37
CA LYS A 171 -0.46 28.08 -13.45
C LYS A 171 -0.46 26.74 -14.19
N ILE A 172 -1.46 26.50 -15.05
CA ILE A 172 -1.53 25.29 -15.88
C ILE A 172 -0.31 25.18 -16.79
N ALA A 173 0.13 26.28 -17.42
CA ALA A 173 1.32 26.28 -18.27
C ALA A 173 2.60 25.97 -17.50
N LYS A 174 2.75 26.49 -16.27
CA LYS A 174 3.90 26.18 -15.39
C LYS A 174 3.89 24.71 -14.97
N GLU A 175 2.75 24.18 -14.54
CA GLU A 175 2.60 22.77 -14.17
C GLU A 175 2.91 21.84 -15.36
N ALA A 176 2.47 22.21 -16.56
CA ALA A 176 2.77 21.46 -17.78
C ALA A 176 4.28 21.47 -18.11
N ALA A 177 4.95 22.62 -17.97
CA ALA A 177 6.40 22.74 -18.18
C ALA A 177 7.20 21.90 -17.16
N GLU A 178 6.83 21.95 -15.88
CA GLU A 178 7.45 21.13 -14.83
C GLU A 178 7.23 19.62 -15.07
N ALA A 179 6.05 19.24 -15.56
CA ALA A 179 5.75 17.86 -15.90
C ALA A 179 6.59 17.36 -17.10
N GLU A 180 6.80 18.21 -18.10
CA GLU A 180 7.67 17.89 -19.24
C GLU A 180 9.14 17.76 -18.81
N GLU A 181 9.62 18.65 -17.94
CA GLU A 181 10.99 18.59 -17.40
C GLU A 181 11.22 17.30 -16.60
N LYS A 182 10.25 16.91 -15.75
CA LYS A 182 10.31 15.63 -15.02
C LYS A 182 10.40 14.43 -15.96
N LYS A 183 9.62 14.43 -17.06
CA LYS A 183 9.70 13.38 -18.08
C LYS A 183 11.10 13.33 -18.73
N ARG A 184 11.67 14.48 -19.10
CA ARG A 184 13.04 14.55 -19.66
C ARG A 184 14.09 14.01 -18.69
N GLN A 185 14.01 14.38 -17.41
CA GLN A 185 14.91 13.87 -16.38
C GLN A 185 14.76 12.35 -16.17
N GLU A 186 13.54 11.82 -16.27
CA GLU A 186 13.29 10.38 -16.16
C GLU A 186 13.84 9.61 -17.37
N GLU A 187 13.68 10.16 -18.58
CA GLU A 187 14.26 9.60 -19.81
C GLU A 187 15.80 9.61 -19.79
N GLU A 188 16.42 10.69 -19.29
CA GLU A 188 17.86 10.76 -19.10
C GLU A 188 18.35 9.69 -18.12
N LYS A 189 17.68 9.53 -16.97
CA LYS A 189 17.98 8.46 -16.01
C LYS A 189 17.83 7.06 -16.63
N LYS A 190 16.81 6.85 -17.46
CA LYS A 190 16.62 5.57 -18.18
C LYS A 190 17.77 5.32 -19.15
N MET A 191 18.20 6.34 -19.90
CA MET A 191 19.32 6.23 -20.83
C MET A 191 20.64 5.92 -20.11
N ASP A 192 20.89 6.56 -18.97
CA ASP A 192 22.09 6.30 -18.17
C ASP A 192 22.06 4.92 -17.51
N ALA A 193 20.90 4.45 -17.06
CA ALA A 193 20.73 3.08 -16.59
C ALA A 193 21.02 2.05 -17.69
N VAL A 194 20.58 2.32 -18.93
CA VAL A 194 20.88 1.46 -20.10
C VAL A 194 22.38 1.44 -20.40
N LYS A 195 23.06 2.60 -20.37
CA LYS A 195 24.52 2.68 -20.54
C LYS A 195 25.25 1.91 -19.45
N ALA A 196 24.86 2.08 -18.18
CA ALA A 196 25.43 1.36 -17.04
C ALA A 196 25.27 -0.16 -17.18
N ARG A 197 24.09 -0.64 -17.60
CA ARG A 197 23.84 -2.07 -17.85
C ARG A 197 24.70 -2.61 -19.00
N LYS A 198 24.89 -1.82 -20.06
CA LYS A 198 25.77 -2.19 -21.18
C LYS A 198 27.22 -2.30 -20.73
N GLN A 199 27.67 -1.41 -19.85
CA GLN A 199 29.02 -1.48 -19.28
C GLN A 199 29.20 -2.71 -18.38
N LEU A 200 28.25 -2.95 -17.47
CA LEU A 200 28.26 -4.14 -16.60
C LEU A 200 28.34 -5.45 -17.41
N ARG A 201 27.63 -5.51 -18.54
CA ARG A 201 27.69 -6.67 -19.46
C ARG A 201 29.08 -6.86 -20.07
N LYS A 202 29.78 -5.79 -20.42
CA LYS A 202 31.16 -5.85 -20.92
C LYS A 202 32.11 -6.31 -19.83
N ASP A 203 32.03 -5.69 -18.64
CA ASP A 203 32.87 -6.03 -17.50
C ASP A 203 32.71 -7.51 -17.11
N TYR A 204 31.47 -8.02 -17.13
CA TYR A 204 31.19 -9.44 -16.93
C TYR A 204 31.81 -10.34 -18.01
N GLN A 205 31.73 -9.95 -19.28
CA GLN A 205 32.34 -10.70 -20.39
C GLN A 205 33.86 -10.75 -20.26
N ASP A 206 34.49 -9.65 -19.85
CA ASP A 206 35.95 -9.58 -19.69
C ASP A 206 36.41 -10.33 -18.43
N ALA A 207 35.68 -10.23 -17.32
CA ALA A 207 35.90 -11.07 -16.14
C ALA A 207 35.75 -12.57 -16.48
N SER A 208 34.76 -12.93 -17.29
CA SER A 208 34.56 -14.31 -17.76
C SER A 208 35.69 -14.81 -18.65
N LYS A 209 36.24 -13.97 -19.53
CA LYS A 209 37.45 -14.30 -20.32
C LYS A 209 38.66 -14.51 -19.42
N LYS A 210 38.91 -13.57 -18.50
CA LYS A 210 40.02 -13.64 -17.55
C LYS A 210 39.95 -14.92 -16.70
N TRP A 211 38.77 -15.31 -16.25
CA TRP A 211 38.58 -16.54 -15.49
C TRP A 211 38.86 -17.80 -16.32
N ARG A 212 38.48 -17.81 -17.61
CA ARG A 212 38.84 -18.89 -18.54
C ARG A 212 40.35 -19.01 -18.75
N GLU A 213 41.02 -17.88 -18.98
CA GLU A 213 42.48 -17.83 -19.13
C GLU A 213 43.20 -18.29 -17.86
N GLU A 214 42.78 -17.83 -16.69
CA GLU A 214 43.35 -18.27 -15.40
C GLU A 214 43.15 -19.77 -15.17
N ARG A 215 41.96 -20.29 -15.50
CA ARG A 215 41.68 -21.73 -15.42
C ARG A 215 42.58 -22.53 -16.35
N GLU A 216 42.80 -22.07 -17.58
CA GLU A 216 43.72 -22.70 -18.53
C GLU A 216 45.17 -22.67 -18.03
N GLN A 217 45.62 -21.56 -17.45
CA GLN A 217 46.95 -21.46 -16.83
C GLN A 217 47.11 -22.46 -15.68
N ARG A 218 46.12 -22.57 -14.80
CA ARG A 218 46.11 -23.58 -13.73
C ARG A 218 46.21 -25.00 -14.27
N LEU A 219 45.49 -25.30 -15.36
CA LEU A 219 45.56 -26.60 -16.03
C LEU A 219 46.93 -26.86 -16.66
N ARG A 220 47.59 -25.85 -17.24
CA ARG A 220 48.95 -25.97 -17.78
C ARG A 220 49.97 -26.26 -16.68
N LEU A 221 49.93 -25.49 -15.59
CA LEU A 221 50.79 -25.72 -14.42
C LEU A 221 50.57 -27.10 -13.80
N ALA A 222 49.31 -27.55 -13.71
CA ALA A 222 49.00 -28.88 -13.20
C ALA A 222 49.58 -29.99 -14.10
N LYS A 223 49.50 -29.84 -15.42
CA LYS A 223 50.12 -30.78 -16.38
C LYS A 223 51.64 -30.81 -16.27
N GLU A 224 52.28 -29.64 -16.17
CA GLU A 224 53.74 -29.55 -15.98
C GLU A 224 54.18 -30.23 -14.67
N GLN A 225 53.44 -30.04 -13.58
CA GLN A 225 53.70 -30.72 -12.31
C GLN A 225 53.51 -32.24 -12.41
N GLU A 226 52.51 -32.71 -13.17
CA GLU A 226 52.31 -34.14 -13.39
C GLU A 226 53.45 -34.75 -14.23
N GLU A 227 53.88 -34.06 -15.29
CA GLU A 227 55.03 -34.47 -16.10
C GLU A 227 56.33 -34.50 -15.28
N GLU A 228 56.54 -33.51 -14.41
CA GLU A 228 57.69 -33.48 -13.52
C GLU A 228 57.65 -34.63 -12.52
N LYS A 229 56.47 -34.93 -11.93
CA LYS A 229 56.28 -36.11 -11.07
C LYS A 229 56.58 -37.39 -11.84
N ARG A 230 56.08 -37.55 -13.06
CA ARG A 230 56.37 -38.71 -13.92
C ARG A 230 57.86 -38.86 -14.21
N LYS A 231 58.58 -37.75 -14.47
CA LYS A 231 60.06 -37.76 -14.64
C LYS A 231 60.77 -38.21 -13.37
N ARG A 232 60.41 -37.65 -12.21
CA ARG A 232 60.98 -38.04 -10.90
C ARG A 232 60.72 -39.51 -10.59
N GLU A 233 59.52 -40.01 -10.87
CA GLU A 233 59.18 -41.43 -10.72
C GLU A 233 59.96 -42.34 -11.67
N ALA A 234 60.15 -41.92 -12.93
CA ALA A 234 60.95 -42.66 -13.90
C ALA A 234 62.44 -42.70 -13.48
N GLU A 235 62.99 -41.59 -13.00
CA GLU A 235 64.34 -41.53 -12.43
C GLU A 235 64.47 -42.40 -11.17
N ALA A 236 63.49 -42.38 -10.27
CA ALA A 236 63.47 -43.23 -9.09
C ALA A 236 63.43 -44.72 -9.46
N LYS A 237 62.58 -45.10 -10.42
CA LYS A 237 62.52 -46.47 -10.97
C LYS A 237 63.85 -46.88 -11.60
N SER A 238 64.51 -45.97 -12.33
CA SER A 238 65.84 -46.21 -12.91
C SER A 238 66.90 -46.44 -11.82
N ARG A 239 66.96 -45.60 -10.78
CA ARG A 239 67.86 -45.78 -9.62
C ARG A 239 67.62 -47.09 -8.88
N ILE A 240 66.36 -47.51 -8.72
CA ILE A 240 66.02 -48.79 -8.09
C ILE A 240 66.50 -49.97 -8.97
N SER A 241 66.25 -49.91 -10.27
CA SER A 241 66.71 -50.92 -11.23
C SER A 241 68.24 -51.03 -11.26
N GLU A 242 68.93 -49.90 -11.21
CA GLU A 242 70.39 -49.82 -11.15
C GLU A 242 70.96 -50.41 -9.86
N LYS A 243 70.36 -50.09 -8.70
CA LYS A 243 70.71 -50.73 -7.42
C LYS A 243 70.48 -52.23 -7.44
N GLN A 244 69.37 -52.70 -8.02
CA GLN A 244 69.12 -54.14 -8.19
C GLN A 244 70.16 -54.80 -9.11
N ARG A 245 70.63 -54.11 -10.16
CA ARG A 245 71.71 -54.58 -11.02
C ARG A 245 73.02 -54.70 -10.26
N GLN A 246 73.39 -53.69 -9.48
CA GLN A 246 74.58 -53.71 -8.62
C GLN A 246 74.52 -54.85 -7.59
N GLN A 247 73.37 -55.05 -6.93
CA GLN A 247 73.16 -56.18 -6.02
C GLN A 247 73.31 -57.54 -6.72
N ARG A 248 72.80 -57.68 -7.95
CA ARG A 248 72.98 -58.90 -8.74
C ARG A 248 74.43 -59.12 -9.15
N GLU A 249 75.18 -58.07 -9.42
CA GLU A 249 76.61 -58.14 -9.74
C GLU A 249 77.45 -58.47 -8.51
N GLN A 250 77.16 -57.86 -7.36
CA GLN A 250 77.77 -58.22 -6.06
C GLN A 250 77.46 -59.68 -5.69
N ALA A 251 76.21 -60.12 -5.79
CA ALA A 251 75.84 -61.51 -5.54
C ALA A 251 76.53 -62.49 -6.50
N LYS A 252 76.79 -62.08 -7.75
CA LYS A 252 77.59 -62.89 -8.69
C LYS A 252 79.04 -63.00 -8.24
N GLN A 253 79.66 -61.90 -7.81
CA GLN A 253 81.03 -61.88 -7.30
C GLN A 253 81.15 -62.74 -6.03
N GLU A 254 80.25 -62.56 -5.06
CA GLU A 254 80.19 -63.38 -3.84
C GLU A 254 79.99 -64.87 -4.16
N LEU A 255 79.15 -65.20 -5.15
CA LEU A 255 78.95 -66.58 -5.59
C LEU A 255 80.21 -67.16 -6.25
N GLU A 256 80.95 -66.36 -7.02
CA GLU A 256 82.23 -66.76 -7.61
C GLU A 256 83.32 -66.95 -6.56
N GLU A 257 83.41 -66.04 -5.58
CA GLU A 257 84.30 -66.17 -4.42
C GLU A 257 83.94 -67.40 -3.59
N TRP A 258 82.66 -67.63 -3.32
CA TRP A 258 82.19 -68.83 -2.63
C TRP A 258 82.53 -70.10 -3.41
N ARG A 259 82.37 -70.10 -4.73
CA ARG A 259 82.81 -71.22 -5.60
C ARG A 259 84.32 -71.42 -5.52
N HIS A 260 85.11 -70.35 -5.46
CA HIS A 260 86.55 -70.42 -5.28
C HIS A 260 86.94 -70.99 -3.91
N GLN A 261 86.32 -70.53 -2.83
CA GLN A 261 86.53 -71.04 -1.48
C GLN A 261 86.08 -72.50 -1.34
N ARG A 262 84.96 -72.88 -1.98
CA ARG A 262 84.50 -74.26 -2.03
C ARG A 262 85.43 -75.15 -2.83
N ARG A 263 85.96 -74.71 -3.98
CA ARG A 263 86.99 -75.45 -4.73
C ARG A 263 88.29 -75.58 -3.94
N ALA A 264 88.66 -74.57 -3.14
CA ALA A 264 89.80 -74.66 -2.23
C ALA A 264 89.55 -75.64 -1.08
N LYS A 265 88.36 -75.60 -0.46
CA LYS A 265 87.95 -76.60 0.55
C LYS A 265 87.86 -78.00 -0.02
N GLU A 266 87.32 -78.20 -1.23
CA GLU A 266 87.29 -79.51 -1.89
C GLU A 266 88.69 -80.03 -2.24
N ARG A 267 89.70 -79.16 -2.39
CA ARG A 267 91.12 -79.58 -2.47
C ARG A 267 91.63 -80.05 -1.11
N VAL A 268 91.32 -79.34 -0.03
CA VAL A 268 91.67 -79.73 1.36
C VAL A 268 90.92 -81.01 1.79
N ASP A 269 89.65 -81.16 1.41
CA ASP A 269 88.83 -82.33 1.70
C ASP A 269 89.20 -83.53 0.81
N LYS A 270 89.73 -83.31 -0.41
CA LYS A 270 90.36 -84.39 -1.20
C LYS A 270 91.69 -84.85 -0.58
N GLU A 271 92.45 -83.96 0.03
CA GLU A 271 93.63 -84.32 0.84
C GLU A 271 93.24 -84.98 2.19
N GLY A 272 92.05 -84.67 2.72
CA GLY A 272 91.51 -85.30 3.94
C GLY A 272 90.79 -86.63 3.73
N LYS A 273 90.15 -86.85 2.56
CA LYS A 273 89.35 -88.06 2.27
C LYS A 273 90.11 -89.24 1.68
N GLU A 274 91.40 -89.10 1.37
CA GLU A 274 92.27 -90.26 1.10
C GLU A 274 92.69 -91.03 2.37
N LYS A 275 92.28 -90.59 3.58
CA LYS A 275 92.66 -91.21 4.86
C LYS A 275 91.54 -91.78 5.73
N SER A 276 90.27 -91.73 5.32
CA SER A 276 89.20 -92.24 6.20
C SER A 276 88.01 -92.87 5.48
N GLU A 277 88.29 -93.67 4.45
CA GLU A 277 87.30 -94.55 3.80
C GLU A 277 87.46 -95.99 4.33
N LYS A 278 87.19 -96.22 5.63
CA LYS A 278 87.10 -97.57 6.21
C LYS A 278 86.39 -97.63 7.58
N ALA A 279 85.09 -97.32 7.65
CA ALA A 279 84.18 -97.95 8.62
C ALA A 279 82.71 -97.53 8.46
N ARG A 280 81.86 -98.54 8.17
CA ARG A 280 80.48 -98.75 8.65
C ARG A 280 79.42 -97.71 8.26
N SER A 281 78.46 -97.98 7.37
CA SER A 281 77.46 -99.08 7.29
C SER A 281 76.29 -98.98 8.29
N LYS A 282 75.09 -98.96 7.68
CA LYS A 282 73.74 -99.34 8.17
C LYS A 282 72.92 -98.30 8.97
N LEU A 283 71.79 -97.81 8.39
CA LEU A 283 70.43 -98.36 8.61
C LEU A 283 69.33 -97.60 7.79
N SER A 284 68.45 -98.42 7.17
CA SER A 284 67.00 -98.29 6.79
C SER A 284 66.31 -96.94 6.45
N ARG A 285 65.61 -96.72 5.32
CA ARG A 285 64.31 -97.24 4.76
C ARG A 285 63.06 -96.36 5.12
N PRO A 286 61.87 -96.44 4.46
CA PRO A 286 61.44 -95.65 3.27
C PRO A 286 60.07 -94.90 3.36
N LEU A 287 59.83 -93.90 2.48
CA LEU A 287 58.58 -93.40 1.80
C LEU A 287 57.30 -93.09 2.65
N PRO A 288 56.24 -92.34 2.22
CA PRO A 288 55.74 -92.07 0.85
C PRO A 288 55.14 -90.64 0.61
N LYS A 289 54.28 -90.53 -0.41
CA LYS A 289 53.60 -89.38 -1.06
C LYS A 289 52.41 -88.79 -0.26
N GLU A 290 51.95 -87.60 -0.71
CA GLU A 290 50.57 -87.05 -0.83
C GLU A 290 50.53 -85.54 -0.45
N LYS A 291 50.13 -84.61 -1.33
CA LYS A 291 48.77 -84.14 -1.72
C LYS A 291 47.97 -83.40 -0.62
N GLU A 292 47.57 -82.19 -1.00
CA GLU A 292 46.34 -81.44 -0.67
C GLU A 292 46.14 -80.71 0.68
N LYS A 293 45.56 -79.50 0.52
CA LYS A 293 44.53 -78.80 1.33
C LYS A 293 44.89 -77.84 2.47
N GLU A 294 44.17 -76.71 2.45
CA GLU A 294 43.93 -75.73 3.53
C GLU A 294 43.40 -76.41 4.83
N PRO A 295 43.34 -75.71 5.99
CA PRO A 295 42.11 -74.97 6.30
C PRO A 295 42.24 -73.74 7.23
N GLU A 296 41.08 -73.11 7.39
CA GLU A 296 40.60 -72.13 8.35
C GLU A 296 41.02 -72.32 9.82
N GLY A 297 41.11 -71.18 10.53
CA GLY A 297 40.27 -70.92 11.71
C GLY A 297 40.71 -71.41 13.10
N SER A 298 40.90 -70.45 14.02
CA SER A 298 40.37 -70.37 15.41
C SER A 298 41.36 -69.61 16.32
N LYS A 299 40.91 -68.52 16.97
CA LYS A 299 40.60 -68.40 18.43
C LYS A 299 41.78 -68.88 19.29
N GLU A 300 42.30 -68.16 20.28
CA GLU A 300 41.67 -67.54 21.44
C GLU A 300 42.89 -67.02 22.25
N SER A 301 42.91 -65.85 22.88
CA SER A 301 42.41 -65.68 24.24
C SER A 301 43.07 -64.43 24.86
N LYS A 302 42.30 -63.74 25.73
CA LYS A 302 42.65 -63.12 27.03
C LYS A 302 43.81 -62.09 27.02
N GLU A 303 43.73 -60.94 27.69
CA GLU A 303 43.43 -60.78 29.11
C GLU A 303 43.53 -59.28 29.48
N ARG A 304 42.61 -58.78 30.35
CA ARG A 304 42.82 -57.79 31.45
C ARG A 304 43.40 -56.38 31.12
N ASP A 305 43.07 -55.25 31.76
CA ASP A 305 42.53 -54.96 33.08
C ASP A 305 42.06 -53.47 33.18
N THR A 306 41.18 -53.22 34.16
CA THR A 306 41.03 -52.00 35.01
C THR A 306 40.39 -50.67 34.51
N GLU A 307 39.18 -50.45 35.04
CA GLU A 307 38.55 -49.23 35.62
C GLU A 307 39.51 -48.16 36.23
N PRO A 308 39.10 -46.89 36.55
CA PRO A 308 37.82 -46.55 37.23
C PRO A 308 37.10 -45.20 36.98
N LYS A 309 35.79 -45.23 37.27
CA LYS A 309 34.91 -44.31 38.06
C LYS A 309 34.85 -42.78 37.82
N ASN A 310 33.56 -42.35 37.82
CA ASN A 310 32.96 -41.18 38.48
C ASN A 310 32.94 -39.82 37.74
N ILE A 311 31.73 -39.31 37.46
CA ILE A 311 31.10 -38.16 38.15
C ILE A 311 29.62 -38.10 37.76
N LYS A 312 28.76 -38.10 38.78
CA LYS A 312 27.33 -37.77 38.70
C LYS A 312 27.16 -36.25 38.59
N GLY A 313 26.27 -35.81 37.71
CA GLY A 313 25.71 -34.46 37.72
C GLY A 313 24.30 -34.51 37.16
N GLY A 314 23.31 -34.60 38.04
CA GLY A 314 21.91 -34.55 37.67
C GLY A 314 21.42 -33.11 37.48
N PHE A 315 20.55 -32.90 36.50
CA PHE A 315 19.61 -31.78 36.52
C PHE A 315 18.23 -32.28 36.07
N LYS A 316 17.24 -32.00 36.91
CA LYS A 316 15.86 -32.48 36.82
C LYS A 316 15.04 -31.61 35.86
N GLU A 317 14.18 -32.30 35.12
CA GLU A 317 12.78 -31.97 34.78
C GLU A 317 12.44 -30.59 34.17
N LYS A 318 11.83 -30.63 32.98
CA LYS A 318 10.40 -30.29 32.81
C LYS A 318 9.81 -30.94 31.56
N LYS A 319 8.75 -31.73 31.79
CA LYS A 319 7.87 -32.32 30.79
C LYS A 319 6.99 -31.24 30.17
N VAL A 320 6.92 -31.18 28.84
CA VAL A 320 5.71 -30.76 28.11
C VAL A 320 5.55 -31.71 26.92
N ARG A 321 4.37 -32.35 26.84
CA ARG A 321 3.96 -33.23 25.74
C ARG A 321 3.71 -32.41 24.46
N PRO A 322 4.05 -32.92 23.27
CA PRO A 322 3.26 -32.65 22.08
C PRO A 322 2.28 -33.80 21.84
N THR A 323 0.99 -33.47 21.78
CA THR A 323 -0.06 -34.36 21.29
C THR A 323 0.06 -34.55 19.77
N CYS A 324 -0.38 -35.73 19.36
CA CYS A 324 -0.81 -36.22 18.04
C CYS A 324 -1.12 -35.13 16.99
N GLU A 325 -0.96 -35.31 15.68
CA GLU A 325 -1.23 -36.47 14.84
C GLU A 325 -0.81 -36.04 13.42
N THR A 326 -0.03 -36.84 12.69
CA THR A 326 -0.33 -37.20 11.29
C THR A 326 0.75 -38.14 10.78
N SER A 327 0.36 -39.41 10.87
CA SER A 327 0.91 -40.57 10.22
C SER A 327 1.12 -40.37 8.71
N ARG A 328 2.03 -41.20 8.18
CA ARG A 328 1.91 -41.93 6.89
C ARG A 328 3.00 -41.60 5.86
N LYS A 329 4.15 -42.26 6.01
CA LYS A 329 4.78 -43.15 4.99
C LYS A 329 6.22 -43.48 5.42
N GLN A 330 6.37 -44.56 6.18
CA GLN A 330 7.66 -45.22 6.36
C GLN A 330 7.42 -46.72 6.31
N ARG A 331 7.67 -47.32 5.14
CA ARG A 331 7.92 -48.75 4.96
C ARG A 331 8.40 -48.95 3.53
N GLN A 332 9.70 -49.21 3.40
CA GLN A 332 10.36 -50.15 2.49
C GLN A 332 11.79 -49.68 2.28
N ALA A 333 12.75 -50.36 2.91
CA ALA A 333 14.06 -50.72 2.34
C ALA A 333 15.01 -51.20 3.45
N SER A 334 14.75 -52.38 3.99
CA SER A 334 15.79 -53.20 4.62
C SER A 334 16.27 -54.19 3.56
N LYS A 335 17.37 -53.89 2.88
CA LYS A 335 18.19 -54.87 2.15
C LYS A 335 19.49 -54.21 1.71
N ILE A 336 20.57 -55.00 1.80
CA ILE A 336 21.93 -54.79 1.27
C ILE A 336 22.93 -54.26 2.31
N SER A 337 23.37 -55.17 3.19
CA SER A 337 24.74 -55.20 3.71
C SER A 337 25.57 -56.11 2.78
N LYS A 338 26.47 -55.52 1.99
CA LYS A 338 27.61 -56.22 1.37
C LYS A 338 28.70 -55.17 1.08
N ILE A 339 29.76 -55.20 1.88
CA ILE A 339 30.99 -54.43 1.69
C ILE A 339 31.83 -55.20 0.66
N PRO A 340 32.15 -54.65 -0.52
CA PRO A 340 33.14 -55.25 -1.41
C PRO A 340 34.54 -54.76 -1.05
N GLN A 341 35.48 -55.70 -1.03
CA GLN A 341 36.89 -55.45 -0.80
C GLN A 341 37.54 -54.67 -1.96
N VAL A 342 38.49 -53.81 -1.57
CA VAL A 342 39.65 -53.27 -2.28
C VAL A 342 39.75 -53.65 -3.77
N GLY A 343 39.26 -52.74 -4.62
CA GLY A 343 39.48 -52.74 -6.07
C GLY A 343 40.44 -51.61 -6.46
N THR A 344 41.33 -51.95 -7.39
CA THR A 344 42.42 -51.15 -7.97
C THR A 344 42.02 -49.75 -8.47
N GLU A 345 43.01 -48.86 -8.61
CA GLU A 345 42.96 -47.42 -8.97
C GLU A 345 42.01 -47.02 -10.14
N SER A 346 41.48 -47.96 -10.91
CA SER A 346 40.48 -47.73 -11.97
C SER A 346 39.06 -47.40 -11.45
N GLN A 347 38.76 -47.57 -10.16
CA GLN A 347 37.43 -47.26 -9.60
C GLN A 347 37.25 -45.80 -9.15
N LEU A 348 38.34 -45.07 -8.88
CA LEU A 348 38.27 -43.66 -8.49
C LEU A 348 37.79 -42.76 -9.64
N ASP A 349 38.22 -43.03 -10.88
CA ASP A 349 37.77 -42.25 -12.05
C ASP A 349 36.27 -42.42 -12.32
N LYS A 350 35.71 -43.61 -12.09
CA LYS A 350 34.27 -43.85 -12.24
C LYS A 350 33.45 -43.15 -11.16
N SER A 351 34.01 -42.94 -9.96
CA SER A 351 33.33 -42.21 -8.89
C SER A 351 33.22 -40.71 -9.19
N LEU A 352 34.25 -40.12 -9.80
CA LEU A 352 34.25 -38.71 -10.19
C LEU A 352 33.27 -38.41 -11.34
N ASP A 353 33.11 -39.35 -12.28
CA ASP A 353 32.12 -39.20 -13.35
C ASP A 353 30.67 -39.34 -12.84
N LEU A 354 30.44 -40.20 -11.84
CA LEU A 354 29.14 -40.29 -11.16
C LEU A 354 28.82 -39.02 -10.35
N GLU A 355 29.81 -38.40 -9.72
CA GLU A 355 29.62 -37.17 -8.94
C GLU A 355 29.38 -35.95 -9.85
N LYS A 356 30.09 -35.85 -10.98
CA LYS A 356 29.81 -34.83 -12.00
C LYS A 356 28.40 -34.95 -12.58
N THR A 357 27.96 -36.17 -12.89
CA THR A 357 26.58 -36.39 -13.40
C THR A 357 25.51 -36.14 -12.34
N ALA A 358 25.82 -36.30 -11.05
CA ALA A 358 24.93 -35.90 -9.96
C ALA A 358 24.80 -34.37 -9.84
N LEU A 359 25.92 -33.64 -9.89
CA LEU A 359 25.92 -32.17 -9.85
C LEU A 359 25.20 -31.56 -11.07
N ASP A 360 25.36 -32.14 -12.25
CA ASP A 360 24.65 -31.70 -13.46
C ASP A 360 23.13 -31.90 -13.36
N ARG A 361 22.69 -32.97 -12.67
CA ARG A 361 21.26 -33.21 -12.40
C ARG A 361 20.71 -32.23 -11.36
N GLU A 362 21.48 -31.89 -10.33
CA GLU A 362 21.06 -30.87 -9.36
C GLU A 362 21.00 -29.47 -9.97
N SER A 363 21.97 -29.12 -10.81
CA SER A 363 21.97 -27.85 -11.55
C SER A 363 20.76 -27.75 -12.49
N LYS A 364 20.41 -28.82 -13.22
CA LYS A 364 19.19 -28.87 -14.04
C LYS A 364 17.92 -28.70 -13.21
N ARG A 365 17.82 -29.36 -12.04
CA ARG A 365 16.67 -29.19 -11.14
C ARG A 365 16.51 -27.76 -10.62
N MET A 366 17.62 -27.09 -10.30
CA MET A 366 17.60 -25.69 -9.89
C MET A 366 17.13 -24.78 -11.02
N ILE A 367 17.61 -24.99 -12.25
CA ILE A 367 17.18 -24.23 -13.44
C ILE A 367 15.68 -24.46 -13.73
N GLU A 368 15.19 -25.69 -13.61
CA GLU A 368 13.76 -26.01 -13.77
C GLU A 368 12.92 -25.31 -12.69
N GLN A 369 13.34 -25.35 -11.42
CA GLN A 369 12.64 -24.67 -10.33
C GLN A 369 12.59 -23.15 -10.50
N ASP A 370 13.68 -22.54 -10.96
CA ASP A 370 13.70 -21.10 -11.22
C ASP A 370 12.89 -20.75 -12.48
N GLY A 371 12.87 -21.62 -13.48
CA GLY A 371 11.96 -21.50 -14.64
C GLY A 371 10.49 -21.55 -14.23
N GLU A 372 10.09 -22.46 -13.35
CA GLU A 372 8.72 -22.54 -12.82
C GLU A 372 8.34 -21.29 -12.01
N LYS A 373 9.26 -20.73 -11.22
CA LYS A 373 9.01 -19.47 -10.50
C LYS A 373 8.79 -18.30 -11.45
N ILE A 374 9.56 -18.23 -12.54
CA ILE A 374 9.39 -17.19 -13.56
C ILE A 374 8.03 -17.33 -14.23
N LEU A 375 7.63 -18.54 -14.64
CA LEU A 375 6.32 -18.80 -15.24
C LEU A 375 5.16 -18.42 -14.30
N ARG A 376 5.22 -18.82 -13.02
CA ARG A 376 4.21 -18.40 -12.03
C ARG A 376 4.17 -16.88 -11.86
N SER A 377 5.32 -16.21 -11.86
CA SER A 377 5.36 -14.75 -11.76
C SER A 377 4.73 -14.06 -12.98
N GLN A 378 4.88 -14.64 -14.17
CA GLN A 378 4.22 -14.16 -15.38
C GLN A 378 2.71 -14.40 -15.33
N GLU A 379 2.26 -15.57 -14.88
CA GLU A 379 0.83 -15.85 -14.67
C GLU A 379 0.18 -14.85 -13.70
N TYR A 380 0.86 -14.48 -12.61
CA TYR A 380 0.36 -13.45 -11.67
C TYR A 380 0.20 -12.08 -12.32
N VAL A 381 1.14 -11.68 -13.19
CA VAL A 381 1.07 -10.40 -13.92
C VAL A 381 -0.07 -10.44 -14.94
N GLU A 382 -0.25 -11.55 -15.65
CA GLU A 382 -1.35 -11.72 -16.59
C GLU A 382 -2.72 -11.76 -15.90
N GLU A 383 -2.82 -12.37 -14.71
CA GLU A 383 -4.04 -12.38 -13.91
C GLU A 383 -4.37 -10.98 -13.37
N ALA A 384 -3.35 -10.21 -12.95
CA ALA A 384 -3.53 -8.82 -12.54
C ALA A 384 -4.01 -7.95 -13.71
N ASN A 385 -3.43 -8.11 -14.90
CA ASN A 385 -3.87 -7.39 -16.10
C ASN A 385 -5.30 -7.76 -16.51
N ARG A 386 -5.69 -9.04 -16.38
CA ARG A 386 -7.08 -9.47 -16.61
C ARG A 386 -8.07 -8.81 -15.66
N LYS A 387 -7.70 -8.61 -14.39
CA LYS A 387 -8.54 -7.89 -13.42
C LYS A 387 -8.69 -6.41 -13.78
N ILE A 388 -7.61 -5.76 -14.18
CA ILE A 388 -7.65 -4.35 -14.61
C ILE A 388 -8.60 -4.17 -15.80
N ILE A 389 -8.50 -5.03 -16.82
CA ILE A 389 -9.37 -4.98 -18.00
C ILE A 389 -10.84 -5.21 -17.59
N ALA A 390 -11.12 -6.17 -16.71
CA ALA A 390 -12.48 -6.42 -16.24
C ALA A 390 -13.06 -5.25 -15.42
N ASP A 391 -12.23 -4.56 -14.63
CA ASP A 391 -12.64 -3.37 -13.89
C ASP A 391 -12.93 -2.18 -14.83
N GLU A 392 -12.13 -2.02 -15.90
CA GLU A 392 -12.35 -1.01 -16.94
C GLU A 392 -13.64 -1.27 -17.73
N GLU A 393 -13.90 -2.51 -18.16
CA GLU A 393 -15.16 -2.91 -18.82
C GLU A 393 -16.37 -2.65 -17.92
N GLY A 394 -16.25 -2.95 -16.61
CA GLY A 394 -17.30 -2.69 -15.63
C GLY A 394 -17.56 -1.20 -15.36
N GLU A 395 -16.57 -0.32 -15.55
CA GLU A 395 -16.78 1.13 -15.52
C GLU A 395 -17.43 1.66 -16.80
N GLU A 396 -17.08 1.13 -17.98
CA GLU A 396 -17.75 1.51 -19.23
C GLU A 396 -19.24 1.18 -19.22
N ASP A 397 -19.62 0.01 -18.71
CA ASP A 397 -21.03 -0.37 -18.60
C ASP A 397 -21.81 0.56 -17.64
N LYS A 398 -21.17 1.02 -16.57
CA LYS A 398 -21.77 2.02 -15.67
C LYS A 398 -21.93 3.38 -16.35
N ARG A 399 -20.96 3.80 -17.17
CA ARG A 399 -21.05 5.05 -17.95
C ARG A 399 -22.18 4.99 -18.96
N LYS A 400 -22.26 3.92 -19.75
CA LYS A 400 -23.35 3.69 -20.71
C LYS A 400 -24.71 3.72 -20.02
N LYS A 401 -24.83 3.07 -18.86
CA LYS A 401 -26.06 3.08 -18.08
C LYS A 401 -26.45 4.48 -17.59
N SER A 402 -25.48 5.29 -17.15
CA SER A 402 -25.75 6.68 -16.76
C SER A 402 -26.09 7.57 -17.96
N GLU A 403 -25.50 7.34 -19.13
CA GLU A 403 -25.84 8.06 -20.36
C GLU A 403 -27.27 7.72 -20.82
N GLU A 404 -27.67 6.44 -20.80
CA GLU A 404 -29.05 6.03 -21.09
C GLU A 404 -30.08 6.62 -20.09
N GLU A 405 -29.70 6.76 -18.82
CA GLU A 405 -30.56 7.37 -17.79
C GLU A 405 -30.75 8.88 -18.04
N ILE A 406 -29.68 9.59 -18.43
CA ILE A 406 -29.74 11.01 -18.79
C ILE A 406 -30.57 11.22 -20.07
N GLU A 407 -30.35 10.41 -21.11
CA GLU A 407 -31.16 10.49 -22.35
C GLU A 407 -32.65 10.18 -22.07
N GLY A 408 -32.92 9.28 -21.12
CA GLY A 408 -34.28 8.98 -20.65
C GLY A 408 -34.96 10.17 -19.97
N GLU A 409 -34.23 10.89 -19.10
CA GLU A 409 -34.73 12.10 -18.44
C GLU A 409 -34.98 13.24 -19.44
N GLU A 410 -34.08 13.46 -20.40
CA GLU A 410 -34.26 14.48 -21.45
C GLU A 410 -35.51 14.21 -22.31
N ARG A 411 -35.75 12.95 -22.68
CA ARG A 411 -36.99 12.57 -23.41
C ARG A 411 -38.26 12.82 -22.59
N LEU A 412 -38.22 12.56 -21.29
CA LEU A 412 -39.35 12.85 -20.40
C LEU A 412 -39.60 14.35 -20.29
N GLU A 413 -38.55 15.16 -20.16
CA GLU A 413 -38.69 16.61 -20.16
C GLU A 413 -39.26 17.17 -21.47
N GLU A 414 -38.81 16.68 -22.62
CA GLU A 414 -39.37 17.07 -23.92
C GLU A 414 -40.84 16.67 -24.07
N SER A 415 -41.22 15.49 -23.58
CA SER A 415 -42.62 15.04 -23.57
C SER A 415 -43.50 15.93 -22.71
N VAL A 416 -43.03 16.31 -21.51
CA VAL A 416 -43.75 17.23 -20.61
C VAL A 416 -43.91 18.61 -21.26
N LYS A 417 -42.83 19.18 -21.81
CA LYS A 417 -42.84 20.47 -22.53
C LYS A 417 -43.76 20.42 -23.76
N GLY A 418 -43.85 19.28 -24.44
CA GLY A 418 -44.79 19.06 -25.55
C GLY A 418 -46.25 19.13 -25.09
N SER A 419 -46.58 18.43 -24.00
CA SER A 419 -47.95 18.41 -23.44
C SER A 419 -48.41 19.78 -22.92
N GLU A 420 -47.49 20.59 -22.37
CA GLU A 420 -47.79 21.96 -21.93
C GLU A 420 -48.06 22.90 -23.11
N ARG A 421 -47.31 22.76 -24.20
CA ARG A 421 -47.55 23.52 -25.44
C ARG A 421 -48.89 23.16 -26.09
N GLU A 422 -49.30 21.89 -26.01
CA GLU A 422 -50.59 21.44 -26.54
C GLU A 422 -51.76 21.97 -25.70
N LYS A 423 -51.66 21.91 -24.36
CA LYS A 423 -52.65 22.53 -23.45
C LYS A 423 -52.76 24.05 -23.64
N ALA A 424 -51.65 24.73 -23.93
CA ALA A 424 -51.66 26.15 -24.22
C ALA A 424 -52.44 26.46 -25.52
N ARG A 425 -52.27 25.64 -26.57
CA ARG A 425 -53.02 25.78 -27.84
C ARG A 425 -54.51 25.50 -27.65
N GLU A 426 -54.88 24.48 -26.90
CA GLU A 426 -56.29 24.18 -26.59
C GLU A 426 -56.95 25.34 -25.81
N GLY A 427 -56.23 25.93 -24.86
CA GLY A 427 -56.70 27.10 -24.11
C GLY A 427 -56.96 28.33 -24.99
N ASP A 428 -56.06 28.59 -25.96
CA ASP A 428 -56.23 29.69 -26.92
C ASP A 428 -57.41 29.44 -27.87
N GLU A 429 -57.62 28.20 -28.35
CA GLU A 429 -58.76 27.84 -29.17
C GLU A 429 -60.11 27.96 -28.44
N GLU A 430 -60.16 27.55 -27.16
CA GLU A 430 -61.37 27.69 -26.34
C GLU A 430 -61.69 29.16 -26.07
N LYS A 431 -60.66 30.00 -25.86
CA LYS A 431 -60.81 31.44 -25.70
C LYS A 431 -61.41 32.10 -26.95
N VAL A 432 -60.91 31.74 -28.13
CA VAL A 432 -61.46 32.22 -29.41
C VAL A 432 -62.91 31.74 -29.62
N LYS A 433 -63.24 30.50 -29.22
CA LYS A 433 -64.63 29.99 -29.29
C LYS A 433 -65.58 30.76 -28.37
N ARG A 434 -65.16 31.06 -27.14
CA ARG A 434 -65.96 31.88 -26.20
C ARG A 434 -66.14 33.30 -26.71
N GLU A 435 -65.09 33.91 -27.24
CA GLU A 435 -65.15 35.28 -27.77
C GLU A 435 -66.11 35.39 -28.98
N LYS A 436 -66.11 34.39 -29.87
CA LYS A 436 -67.11 34.29 -30.94
C LYS A 436 -68.53 34.05 -30.43
N ALA A 437 -68.70 33.30 -29.34
CA ALA A 437 -70.02 33.09 -28.73
C ALA A 437 -70.56 34.41 -28.13
N TYR A 438 -69.72 35.19 -27.45
CA TYR A 438 -70.11 36.51 -26.93
C TYR A 438 -70.48 37.50 -28.03
N GLN A 439 -69.71 37.55 -29.12
CA GLN A 439 -70.06 38.39 -30.27
C GLN A 439 -71.43 38.02 -30.86
N LYS A 440 -71.77 36.73 -30.89
CA LYS A 440 -73.07 36.25 -31.36
C LYS A 440 -74.21 36.61 -30.41
N GLU A 441 -73.99 36.53 -29.10
CA GLU A 441 -74.98 36.96 -28.10
C GLU A 441 -75.23 38.47 -28.17
N ASP A 442 -74.19 39.27 -28.38
CA ASP A 442 -74.32 40.72 -28.54
C ASP A 442 -75.08 41.10 -29.83
N GLU A 443 -74.86 40.39 -30.94
CA GLU A 443 -75.66 40.54 -32.16
C GLU A 443 -77.14 40.17 -31.94
N ASP A 444 -77.43 39.11 -31.17
CA ASP A 444 -78.80 38.70 -30.81
C ASP A 444 -79.48 39.70 -29.86
N ILE A 445 -78.72 40.33 -28.95
CA ILE A 445 -79.22 41.37 -28.04
C ILE A 445 -79.50 42.67 -28.82
N GLN A 446 -78.62 43.07 -29.73
CA GLN A 446 -78.86 44.24 -30.59
C GLN A 446 -80.05 44.03 -31.54
N GLY A 447 -80.24 42.80 -32.04
CA GLY A 447 -81.43 42.43 -32.82
C GLY A 447 -82.73 42.54 -32.00
N LYS A 448 -82.71 42.18 -30.72
CA LYS A 448 -83.88 42.31 -29.82
C LYS A 448 -84.15 43.76 -29.38
N GLU A 449 -83.12 44.58 -29.21
CA GLU A 449 -83.30 46.01 -28.92
C GLU A 449 -83.85 46.80 -30.12
N PHE A 450 -83.54 46.38 -31.34
CA PHE A 450 -84.11 46.98 -32.55
C PHE A 450 -85.61 46.67 -32.67
N ILE A 451 -86.06 45.47 -32.28
CA ILE A 451 -87.48 45.09 -32.24
C ILE A 451 -88.23 45.75 -31.06
N ALA A 452 -87.55 46.01 -29.94
CA ALA A 452 -88.16 46.67 -28.77
C ALA A 452 -88.38 48.19 -28.97
N LYS A 453 -87.59 48.86 -29.83
CA LYS A 453 -87.73 50.30 -30.08
C LYS A 453 -88.96 50.66 -30.94
N ASP A 454 -89.48 49.73 -31.74
CA ASP A 454 -90.71 49.95 -32.52
C ASP A 454 -92.00 49.61 -31.75
N SER A 455 -91.92 49.02 -30.55
CA SER A 455 -93.11 48.53 -29.82
C SER A 455 -93.57 49.36 -28.60
N GLY A 456 -92.88 50.45 -28.25
CA GLY A 456 -93.44 51.50 -27.39
C GLY A 456 -94.07 51.07 -26.05
N LEU A 457 -93.52 50.06 -25.37
CA LEU A 457 -94.02 49.60 -24.06
C LEU A 457 -93.07 49.99 -22.92
N THR A 458 -93.53 50.92 -22.07
CA THR A 458 -92.88 51.28 -20.81
C THR A 458 -93.35 50.33 -19.71
N VAL A 459 -92.44 49.52 -19.15
CA VAL A 459 -92.73 48.58 -18.05
C VAL A 459 -92.22 49.17 -16.74
N LYS A 460 -93.15 49.47 -15.82
CA LYS A 460 -92.89 49.78 -14.42
C LYS A 460 -92.57 48.48 -13.67
N LYS A 461 -91.49 48.46 -12.87
CA LYS A 461 -91.17 47.34 -11.96
C LYS A 461 -91.64 47.70 -10.56
N ASP A 462 -92.49 46.86 -10.00
CA ASP A 462 -92.91 46.88 -8.61
C ASP A 462 -91.96 46.01 -7.76
N ASP A 463 -91.41 46.59 -6.71
CA ASP A 463 -90.67 45.92 -5.66
C ASP A 463 -91.66 45.38 -4.61
N LYS A 464 -91.86 44.06 -4.55
CA LYS A 464 -92.45 43.35 -3.40
C LYS A 464 -92.45 41.84 -3.61
N GLU A 465 -91.52 41.13 -2.97
CA GLU A 465 -91.69 39.77 -2.43
C GLU A 465 -90.33 39.21 -1.99
N LEU A 466 -89.98 39.32 -0.70
CA LEU A 466 -88.96 38.47 -0.07
C LEU A 466 -88.94 38.62 1.46
N GLU A 467 -90.08 38.38 2.11
CA GLU A 467 -90.13 38.10 3.56
C GLU A 467 -91.18 37.04 3.87
N LYS A 468 -90.78 35.77 3.82
CA LYS A 468 -91.42 34.67 4.55
C LYS A 468 -90.60 33.40 4.41
N LYS A 469 -89.90 33.01 5.48
CA LYS A 469 -89.54 31.64 5.91
C LYS A 469 -88.30 31.68 6.82
N LYS A 470 -88.52 32.01 8.10
CA LYS A 470 -87.59 31.73 9.20
C LYS A 470 -88.40 31.46 10.47
N SER A 471 -88.68 30.19 10.73
CA SER A 471 -88.99 29.67 12.07
C SER A 471 -89.23 28.17 11.97
N LEU A 472 -88.31 27.37 12.51
CA LEU A 472 -88.54 26.12 13.28
C LEU A 472 -87.25 25.30 13.32
N GLU A 473 -87.09 24.54 14.41
CA GLU A 473 -86.02 23.58 14.77
C GLU A 473 -84.86 24.24 15.57
N GLY A 474 -84.70 24.07 16.90
CA GLY A 474 -84.99 22.94 17.80
C GLY A 474 -83.69 22.14 18.00
N GLU A 475 -82.85 22.45 19.00
CA GLU A 475 -82.74 21.83 20.36
C GLU A 475 -82.23 20.36 20.39
N GLU A 476 -81.42 20.05 21.42
CA GLU A 476 -80.75 18.76 21.77
C GLU A 476 -79.37 18.53 21.09
N ASP A 477 -78.29 18.05 21.73
CA ASP A 477 -78.09 17.56 23.09
C ASP A 477 -76.57 17.47 23.42
N ILE A 478 -76.23 17.61 24.70
CA ILE A 478 -74.88 17.48 25.27
C ILE A 478 -74.71 16.05 25.82
N LYS A 479 -73.67 15.30 25.45
CA LYS A 479 -73.15 14.18 26.28
C LYS A 479 -71.76 13.67 25.89
N GLY A 480 -70.84 13.71 26.86
CA GLY A 480 -69.95 12.58 27.15
C GLY A 480 -68.52 12.60 26.57
N LYS A 481 -67.57 13.21 27.29
CA LYS A 481 -66.14 12.83 27.24
C LYS A 481 -65.72 12.24 28.58
N LYS A 482 -65.36 10.95 28.59
CA LYS A 482 -64.63 10.32 29.71
C LYS A 482 -63.91 9.05 29.22
N VAL A 483 -62.73 8.81 29.81
CA VAL A 483 -61.92 7.56 29.80
C VAL A 483 -61.21 7.32 28.46
N ILE A 484 -59.89 7.05 28.32
CA ILE A 484 -59.01 6.09 29.00
C ILE A 484 -57.53 6.54 28.86
N GLU A 485 -56.82 6.67 29.98
CA GLU A 485 -55.36 6.50 30.10
C GLU A 485 -55.07 5.09 30.64
N LYS A 486 -54.02 4.45 30.09
CA LYS A 486 -53.31 3.20 30.49
C LYS A 486 -52.83 2.55 29.18
N ASP A 487 -51.61 2.09 28.95
CA ASP A 487 -50.48 1.63 29.77
C ASP A 487 -49.18 1.84 28.95
N VAL A 488 -48.01 1.70 29.57
CA VAL A 488 -46.90 0.82 29.12
C VAL A 488 -45.65 1.16 29.94
N GLU A 489 -45.43 0.31 30.94
CA GLU A 489 -44.20 0.16 31.69
C GLU A 489 -43.63 -1.23 31.34
N LYS A 490 -42.29 -1.37 31.40
CA LYS A 490 -41.45 -2.58 31.26
C LYS A 490 -40.91 -2.87 29.85
N ASP A 491 -39.59 -2.75 29.65
CA ASP A 491 -38.66 -3.82 30.01
C ASP A 491 -37.18 -3.35 29.97
N LYS A 492 -36.46 -3.73 31.01
CA LYS A 492 -34.99 -3.72 31.09
C LYS A 492 -34.50 -5.16 30.93
N THR A 493 -33.32 -5.32 30.33
CA THR A 493 -32.16 -6.14 30.80
C THR A 493 -31.49 -7.05 29.76
N LYS A 494 -30.17 -7.17 29.96
CA LYS A 494 -29.14 -8.16 29.51
C LYS A 494 -28.31 -7.72 28.28
N LYS A 495 -27.02 -7.33 28.42
CA LYS A 495 -25.78 -8.12 28.74
C LYS A 495 -25.70 -9.39 27.86
N SER A 496 -24.62 -9.77 27.18
CA SER A 496 -23.18 -9.50 27.27
C SER A 496 -22.53 -10.28 26.10
N GLY A 497 -21.38 -9.85 25.59
CA GLY A 497 -20.64 -10.60 24.56
C GLY A 497 -19.27 -10.01 24.30
N GLU A 498 -18.40 -10.20 25.28
CA GLU A 498 -16.98 -9.85 25.33
C GLU A 498 -16.18 -11.08 24.89
N LYS A 499 -15.43 -10.99 23.79
CA LYS A 499 -14.31 -11.85 23.40
C LYS A 499 -13.76 -11.40 22.04
N ASP A 500 -12.46 -11.10 22.02
CA ASP A 500 -11.47 -11.38 20.95
C ASP A 500 -10.41 -10.26 20.86
N ASP A 501 -9.56 -10.18 21.89
CA ASP A 501 -8.45 -9.20 22.01
C ASP A 501 -7.04 -9.84 21.90
N GLU A 502 -6.89 -11.03 21.30
CA GLU A 502 -5.59 -11.73 21.26
C GLU A 502 -4.96 -11.87 19.85
N GLU A 503 -5.60 -11.36 18.79
CA GLU A 503 -5.09 -11.46 17.40
C GLU A 503 -4.47 -10.15 16.85
N LEU A 504 -4.38 -9.09 17.67
CA LEU A 504 -3.91 -7.76 17.25
C LEU A 504 -2.42 -7.46 17.52
N GLU A 505 -1.66 -8.37 18.15
CA GLU A 505 -0.25 -8.11 18.47
C GLU A 505 0.78 -8.52 17.40
N LYS A 506 0.43 -9.37 16.42
CA LYS A 506 1.39 -9.81 15.39
C LYS A 506 1.46 -8.93 14.14
N LYS A 507 0.56 -7.95 13.98
CA LYS A 507 0.61 -6.95 12.87
C LYS A 507 1.48 -5.72 13.17
N LYS A 508 1.93 -5.52 14.42
CA LYS A 508 2.66 -4.31 14.86
C LYS A 508 4.17 -4.30 14.57
N ALA A 509 4.72 -5.34 13.94
CA ALA A 509 6.16 -5.42 13.65
C ALA A 509 6.55 -4.99 12.22
N GLY A 510 5.63 -4.98 11.26
CA GLY A 510 5.89 -4.57 9.87
C GLY A 510 5.53 -3.11 9.55
N GLU A 511 4.91 -2.39 10.48
CA GLU A 511 4.37 -1.04 10.25
C GLU A 511 5.33 0.09 10.70
N LYS A 512 6.39 -0.24 11.44
CA LYS A 512 7.33 0.74 12.01
C LYS A 512 8.29 1.38 10.99
N ASP A 513 8.59 0.69 9.89
CA ASP A 513 9.51 1.22 8.86
C ASP A 513 8.80 2.17 7.87
N ASN A 514 7.47 2.09 7.75
CA ASN A 514 6.69 2.99 6.90
C ASN A 514 6.25 4.28 7.64
N GLU A 515 6.38 4.32 8.97
CA GLU A 515 5.99 5.47 9.79
C GLU A 515 7.13 6.50 9.92
N GLN A 516 8.40 6.07 9.86
CA GLN A 516 9.56 6.97 9.82
C GLN A 516 9.63 7.79 8.52
N ASP A 517 9.21 7.23 7.39
CA ASP A 517 9.21 7.94 6.10
C ASP A 517 8.03 8.92 5.97
N LYS A 518 6.88 8.59 6.60
CA LYS A 518 5.71 9.50 6.67
C LYS A 518 5.94 10.68 7.60
N THR A 519 6.67 10.50 8.70
CA THR A 519 6.99 11.60 9.64
C THR A 519 8.00 12.58 9.04
N LYS A 520 8.97 12.09 8.25
CA LYS A 520 9.92 12.95 7.52
C LYS A 520 9.24 13.81 6.44
N LYS A 521 8.31 13.23 5.68
CA LYS A 521 7.50 13.99 4.68
C LYS A 521 6.52 14.97 5.31
N ARG A 522 5.99 14.69 6.51
CA ARG A 522 5.14 15.66 7.24
C ARG A 522 5.96 16.84 7.75
N GLY A 523 7.15 16.61 8.30
CA GLY A 523 8.04 17.68 8.75
C GLY A 523 8.45 18.65 7.63
N GLU A 524 8.74 18.13 6.43
CA GLU A 524 9.09 18.97 5.27
C GLU A 524 7.89 19.80 4.76
N LYS A 525 6.67 19.24 4.85
CA LYS A 525 5.45 19.94 4.44
C LYS A 525 5.05 21.03 5.44
N ASP A 526 5.24 20.78 6.73
CA ASP A 526 4.99 21.77 7.78
C ASP A 526 6.03 22.89 7.79
N ALA A 527 7.29 22.60 7.41
CA ALA A 527 8.31 23.63 7.21
C ALA A 527 7.97 24.57 6.04
N LYS A 528 7.57 24.01 4.88
CA LYS A 528 7.13 24.81 3.73
C LYS A 528 5.88 25.65 4.01
N ARG A 529 5.00 25.17 4.90
CA ARG A 529 3.81 25.93 5.30
C ARG A 529 4.15 27.11 6.21
N LYS A 530 5.15 26.96 7.08
CA LYS A 530 5.64 28.06 7.91
C LYS A 530 6.35 29.15 7.11
N GLU A 531 7.11 28.79 6.08
CA GLU A 531 7.68 29.79 5.15
C GLU A 531 6.58 30.58 4.42
N ALA A 532 5.52 29.92 3.96
CA ALA A 532 4.41 30.59 3.29
C ALA A 532 3.61 31.53 4.24
N ASP A 533 3.43 31.15 5.51
CA ASP A 533 2.74 31.99 6.49
C ASP A 533 3.59 33.22 6.89
N GLU A 534 4.93 33.15 6.80
CA GLU A 534 5.83 34.28 7.04
C GLU A 534 5.76 35.31 5.90
N ASP A 535 5.71 34.86 4.64
CA ASP A 535 5.58 35.73 3.46
C ASP A 535 4.25 36.52 3.45
N ASP A 536 3.13 35.87 3.80
CA ASP A 536 1.82 36.53 3.90
C ASP A 536 1.81 37.60 5.02
N SER A 537 2.58 37.39 6.09
CA SER A 537 2.70 38.35 7.20
C SER A 537 3.48 39.62 6.81
N GLU A 538 4.46 39.51 5.92
CA GLU A 538 5.21 40.65 5.42
C GLU A 538 4.37 41.50 4.46
N ASP A 539 3.55 40.88 3.63
CA ASP A 539 2.66 41.58 2.71
C ASP A 539 1.56 42.38 3.45
N ILE A 540 1.06 41.86 4.57
CA ILE A 540 0.14 42.60 5.45
C ILE A 540 0.85 43.83 6.05
N LYS A 541 2.07 43.67 6.59
CA LYS A 541 2.85 44.80 7.13
C LYS A 541 3.18 45.83 6.05
N ARG A 542 3.41 45.40 4.81
CA ARG A 542 3.68 46.29 3.67
C ARG A 542 2.43 47.10 3.29
N LYS A 543 1.26 46.48 3.29
CA LYS A 543 -0.03 47.17 3.11
C LYS A 543 -0.31 48.18 4.22
N GLU A 544 -0.09 47.81 5.48
CA GLU A 544 -0.26 48.74 6.61
C GLU A 544 0.66 49.96 6.51
N ARG A 545 1.94 49.77 6.16
CA ARG A 545 2.86 50.89 5.88
C ARG A 545 2.38 51.76 4.73
N SER A 546 1.87 51.17 3.65
CA SER A 546 1.35 51.94 2.51
C SER A 546 0.12 52.77 2.86
N MET A 547 -0.78 52.25 3.70
CA MET A 547 -1.95 52.98 4.18
C MET A 547 -1.56 54.11 5.12
N SER A 548 -0.60 53.89 6.03
CA SER A 548 -0.10 54.93 6.93
C SER A 548 0.57 56.08 6.16
N ILE A 549 1.34 55.78 5.11
CA ILE A 549 1.93 56.80 4.24
C ILE A 549 0.82 57.59 3.51
N ALA A 550 -0.20 56.91 2.97
CA ALA A 550 -1.31 57.58 2.31
C ALA A 550 -2.10 58.51 3.26
N GLU A 551 -2.27 58.10 4.52
CA GLU A 551 -2.88 58.93 5.56
C GLU A 551 -2.05 60.17 5.91
N GLU A 552 -0.71 60.06 5.93
CA GLU A 552 0.18 61.21 6.14
C GLU A 552 0.12 62.19 4.95
N PHE A 553 0.05 61.69 3.72
CA PHE A 553 -0.10 62.56 2.55
C PHE A 553 -1.44 63.29 2.53
N GLY A 554 -2.55 62.62 2.88
CA GLY A 554 -3.87 63.27 2.97
C GLY A 554 -3.96 64.36 4.04
N LYS A 555 -3.16 64.26 5.12
CA LYS A 555 -3.09 65.29 6.16
C LYS A 555 -2.27 66.52 5.75
N ARG A 556 -1.34 66.39 4.79
CA ARG A 556 -0.53 67.53 4.30
C ARG A 556 -1.23 68.36 3.24
N GLU A 557 -2.23 67.81 2.54
CA GLU A 557 -3.02 68.55 1.55
C GLU A 557 -4.20 69.33 2.15
N SER A 558 -4.51 69.12 3.44
CA SER A 558 -5.61 69.80 4.15
C SER A 558 -5.19 70.97 5.04
N THR A 559 -3.89 71.30 5.08
CA THR A 559 -3.30 72.50 5.69
C THR A 559 -2.76 73.43 4.62
#